data_AF-A0A2G6FQF7-F1
#
_entry.id   AF-A0A2G6FQF7-F1
#
_cell.length_a   1.000
_cell.length_b   1.000
_cell.length_c   1.000
_cell.angle_alpha   90.00
_cell.angle_beta   90.00
_cell.angle_gamma   90.00
#
_symmetry.space_group_name_H-M   'P 1'
#
loop_
_entity.id
_entity.type
_entity.pdbx_description
1 polymer ?
#
loop_
_entity_poly.entity_id
_entity_poly.type
_entity_poly.pdbx_seq_one_letter_code
_entity_poly.pdbx_strand_id
1 'polypeptide(L)'
;MINELHFFLQIRAYQPVMENPLSKKLFPISELQEIRGVKLPVGLEFLQLVVTGPPGAGKTYYINQIGGWPNEGYIDLTRKGWWKDQSLTYRPREINLGLPFKGHKEALTVFDKEWIEASPPLQLEPNRIKILPEKDFLFSTNWRNRYIFEFLIPPPEIIYERRKKRHKEGYFPVDANLSLSMVRRQVADYRQIALYLHRAGISVYIREKLEGPPMRIAETGEVQLPHWTIPRQNRRPSLRSWAGWKWLLLKKDPNHWLTLSTDLTDIKKESRISHDGKGFVLIMGKQLLRFNPEIPLGASKRYLRHNRNWLITAADAYSSDKISGFARLKAGETVMIGASNIEYNNIFSFHESVRERHLNITNLRGDLIITPLSRDNPIQVVRDEEIDYREQLENRRYNSLMTIRRLLGYPGRMMAEKQALSLLEKTVKVLENEVYRQLDNSGMPGGLLELPDQPVPVIIGDLHGQINNLLKILSEENLIEMIEN
;
A
#
# COMPACT_ATOMS: atom_id res chain seq x y z
N MET A 1 -47.51 -22.08 40.68
CA MET A 1 -47.08 -22.97 39.57
C MET A 1 -47.57 -22.58 38.17
N ILE A 2 -48.46 -21.59 37.98
CA ILE A 2 -48.86 -21.11 36.64
C ILE A 2 -48.10 -19.82 36.22
N ASN A 3 -47.51 -19.09 37.17
CA ASN A 3 -46.77 -17.85 36.88
C ASN A 3 -45.28 -18.04 36.52
N GLU A 4 -44.68 -19.21 36.77
CA GLU A 4 -43.28 -19.46 36.36
C GLU A 4 -43.18 -19.96 34.90
N LEU A 5 -44.22 -20.61 34.37
CA LEU A 5 -44.25 -20.99 32.95
C LEU A 5 -44.39 -19.79 32.02
N HIS A 6 -45.09 -18.74 32.45
CA HIS A 6 -45.25 -17.51 31.65
C HIS A 6 -43.93 -16.71 31.56
N PHE A 7 -43.09 -16.76 32.60
CA PHE A 7 -41.78 -16.11 32.61
C PHE A 7 -40.76 -16.87 31.75
N PHE A 8 -40.80 -18.21 31.76
CA PHE A 8 -39.93 -19.03 30.90
C PHE A 8 -40.34 -19.04 29.42
N LEU A 9 -41.62 -18.82 29.11
CA LEU A 9 -42.11 -18.73 27.72
C LEU A 9 -41.91 -17.33 27.10
N GLN A 10 -41.76 -16.26 27.90
CA GLN A 10 -41.48 -14.91 27.38
C GLN A 10 -40.01 -14.66 27.03
N ILE A 11 -39.06 -15.42 27.58
CA ILE A 11 -37.62 -15.28 27.25
C ILE A 11 -37.27 -15.99 25.91
N ARG A 12 -38.16 -16.83 25.37
CA ARG A 12 -37.96 -17.51 24.08
C ARG A 12 -38.55 -16.76 22.87
N ALA A 13 -39.16 -15.60 23.06
CA ALA A 13 -39.92 -14.93 22.01
C ALA A 13 -39.55 -13.45 21.86
N TYR A 14 -38.32 -13.15 21.44
CA TYR A 14 -37.97 -12.03 20.55
C TYR A 14 -36.44 -12.03 20.28
N GLN A 15 -35.91 -13.09 19.69
CA GLN A 15 -34.74 -12.90 18.81
C GLN A 15 -35.33 -12.71 17.42
N PRO A 16 -35.31 -11.50 16.83
CA PRO A 16 -35.61 -11.41 15.41
C PRO A 16 -34.65 -12.38 14.73
N VAL A 17 -35.20 -13.32 13.97
CA VAL A 17 -34.41 -14.02 12.96
C VAL A 17 -33.87 -12.90 12.10
N MET A 18 -32.64 -12.48 12.36
CA MET A 18 -31.99 -11.46 11.55
C MET A 18 -31.82 -12.09 10.18
N GLU A 19 -32.81 -11.85 9.32
CA GLU A 19 -32.83 -12.35 7.96
C GLU A 19 -31.49 -11.99 7.33
N ASN A 20 -30.77 -13.00 6.82
CA ASN A 20 -29.48 -12.78 6.22
C ASN A 20 -29.68 -11.86 5.00
N PRO A 21 -29.21 -10.60 5.05
CA PRO A 21 -29.52 -9.63 4.00
C PRO A 21 -28.81 -9.95 2.68
N LEU A 22 -27.83 -10.87 2.71
CA LEU A 22 -27.11 -11.42 1.55
C LEU A 22 -27.72 -12.73 1.03
N SER A 23 -28.69 -13.31 1.72
CA SER A 23 -29.31 -14.57 1.28
C SER A 23 -29.94 -14.39 -0.11
N LYS A 24 -29.66 -15.33 -1.02
CA LYS A 24 -30.10 -15.31 -2.43
C LYS A 24 -29.54 -14.17 -3.30
N LYS A 25 -28.59 -13.36 -2.79
CA LYS A 25 -27.93 -12.27 -3.53
C LYS A 25 -26.47 -12.57 -3.87
N LEU A 26 -25.90 -13.66 -3.38
CA LEU A 26 -24.51 -14.02 -3.62
C LEU A 26 -24.37 -14.90 -4.86
N PHE A 27 -23.54 -14.47 -5.79
CA PHE A 27 -23.20 -15.23 -6.99
C PHE A 27 -21.70 -15.52 -7.03
N PRO A 28 -21.29 -16.73 -7.43
CA PRO A 28 -19.88 -17.03 -7.59
C PRO A 28 -19.28 -16.20 -8.73
N ILE A 29 -18.04 -15.77 -8.53
CA ILE A 29 -17.25 -15.15 -9.59
C ILE A 29 -16.69 -16.26 -10.47
N SER A 30 -17.02 -16.23 -11.77
CA SER A 30 -16.68 -17.28 -12.73
C SER A 30 -15.23 -17.23 -13.20
N GLU A 31 -14.61 -16.05 -13.20
CA GLU A 31 -13.24 -15.83 -13.68
C GLU A 31 -12.31 -15.62 -12.48
N LEU A 32 -11.58 -16.67 -12.11
CA LEU A 32 -10.69 -16.67 -10.96
C LEU A 32 -9.24 -16.94 -11.39
N GLN A 33 -8.31 -16.28 -10.71
CA GLN A 33 -6.87 -16.55 -10.73
C GLN A 33 -6.42 -17.07 -9.37
N GLU A 34 -5.37 -17.88 -9.37
CA GLU A 34 -4.78 -18.40 -8.14
C GLU A 34 -3.50 -17.62 -7.81
N ILE A 35 -3.50 -17.01 -6.62
CA ILE A 35 -2.34 -16.29 -6.07
C ILE A 35 -1.99 -16.96 -4.74
N ARG A 36 -0.82 -17.60 -4.68
CA ARG A 36 -0.31 -18.26 -3.45
C ARG A 36 -1.32 -19.23 -2.81
N GLY A 37 -2.02 -20.00 -3.64
CA GLY A 37 -3.03 -20.97 -3.17
C GLY A 37 -4.41 -20.36 -2.86
N VAL A 38 -4.62 -19.06 -3.10
CA VAL A 38 -5.91 -18.38 -2.87
C VAL A 38 -6.55 -18.00 -4.19
N LYS A 39 -7.83 -18.32 -4.35
CA LYS A 39 -8.65 -17.91 -5.50
C LYS A 39 -9.08 -16.45 -5.36
N LEU A 40 -8.70 -15.62 -6.33
CA LEU A 40 -9.06 -14.19 -6.44
C LEU A 40 -9.65 -13.89 -7.82
N PRO A 41 -10.46 -12.83 -8.00
CA PRO A 41 -10.99 -12.47 -9.31
C PRO A 41 -9.89 -12.09 -10.30
N VAL A 42 -10.03 -12.51 -11.57
CA VAL A 42 -9.16 -12.06 -12.66
C VAL A 42 -9.34 -10.55 -12.89
N GLY A 43 -8.24 -9.82 -13.07
CA GLY A 43 -8.27 -8.36 -13.26
C GLY A 43 -8.26 -7.54 -11.98
N LEU A 44 -8.26 -8.19 -10.80
CA LEU A 44 -8.01 -7.52 -9.53
C LEU A 44 -6.56 -7.04 -9.48
N GLU A 45 -6.36 -5.72 -9.33
CA GLU A 45 -5.06 -5.17 -8.99
C GLU A 45 -4.79 -5.43 -7.51
N PHE A 46 -3.71 -6.18 -7.22
CA PHE A 46 -3.38 -6.64 -5.87
C PHE A 46 -3.28 -5.50 -4.83
N LEU A 47 -2.93 -4.29 -5.28
CA LEU A 47 -2.82 -3.08 -4.48
C LEU A 47 -4.17 -2.38 -4.19
N GLN A 48 -5.31 -2.90 -4.64
CA GLN A 48 -6.64 -2.34 -4.36
C GLN A 48 -7.35 -3.06 -3.20
N LEU A 49 -6.88 -4.25 -2.83
CA LEU A 49 -7.60 -5.16 -1.94
C LEU A 49 -7.50 -4.73 -0.46
N VAL A 50 -8.65 -4.65 0.19
CA VAL A 50 -8.82 -4.35 1.62
C VAL A 50 -9.66 -5.48 2.21
N VAL A 51 -9.12 -6.17 3.22
CA VAL A 51 -9.74 -7.35 3.82
C VAL A 51 -10.36 -6.97 5.15
N THR A 52 -11.63 -7.29 5.35
CA THR A 52 -12.34 -7.02 6.61
C THR A 52 -13.31 -8.13 6.96
N GLY A 53 -13.85 -8.11 8.18
CA GLY A 53 -14.71 -9.18 8.70
C GLY A 53 -14.76 -9.21 10.23
N PRO A 54 -15.75 -9.90 10.82
CA PRO A 54 -15.91 -10.00 12.26
C PRO A 54 -14.70 -10.70 12.93
N PRO A 55 -14.52 -10.50 14.24
CA PRO A 55 -13.47 -11.19 15.00
C PRO A 55 -13.55 -12.71 14.81
N GLY A 56 -12.40 -13.35 14.57
CA GLY A 56 -12.31 -14.79 14.34
C GLY A 56 -12.69 -15.27 12.93
N ALA A 57 -12.96 -14.36 11.98
CA ALA A 57 -13.23 -14.74 10.58
C ALA A 57 -12.02 -15.36 9.86
N GLY A 58 -10.80 -15.13 10.37
CA GLY A 58 -9.55 -15.61 9.77
C GLY A 58 -8.84 -14.58 8.88
N LYS A 59 -9.11 -13.28 9.11
CA LYS A 59 -8.51 -12.15 8.39
C LYS A 59 -6.98 -12.18 8.38
N THR A 60 -6.34 -12.28 9.54
CA THR A 60 -4.87 -12.33 9.64
C THR A 60 -4.26 -13.55 8.95
N TYR A 61 -4.92 -14.70 9.04
CA TYR A 61 -4.48 -15.89 8.31
C TYR A 61 -4.56 -15.66 6.79
N TYR A 62 -5.68 -15.11 6.32
CA TYR A 62 -5.92 -14.82 4.91
C TYR A 62 -4.91 -13.81 4.35
N ILE A 63 -4.67 -12.71 5.07
CA ILE A 63 -3.77 -11.65 4.60
C ILE A 63 -2.33 -12.14 4.53
N ASN A 64 -1.90 -12.97 5.49
CA ASN A 64 -0.58 -13.60 5.48
C ASN A 64 -0.41 -14.55 4.28
N GLN A 65 -1.44 -15.35 3.97
CA GLN A 65 -1.38 -16.31 2.86
C GLN A 65 -1.19 -15.63 1.51
N ILE A 66 -1.89 -14.52 1.27
CA ILE A 66 -1.72 -13.75 0.02
C ILE A 66 -0.47 -12.87 0.04
N GLY A 67 0.19 -12.68 1.18
CA GLY A 67 1.39 -11.85 1.31
C GLY A 67 1.10 -10.37 1.46
N GLY A 68 -0.03 -10.02 2.05
CA GLY A 68 -0.37 -8.67 2.44
C GLY A 68 0.25 -8.26 3.78
N TRP A 69 -0.17 -7.10 4.27
CA TRP A 69 0.29 -6.55 5.53
C TRP A 69 -0.64 -7.01 6.66
N PRO A 70 -0.20 -7.94 7.54
CA PRO A 70 -0.89 -8.23 8.78
C PRO A 70 -0.76 -7.05 9.75
N ASN A 71 -1.54 -7.08 10.84
CA ASN A 71 -1.76 -6.00 11.82
C ASN A 71 -3.01 -5.17 11.48
N GLU A 72 -4.09 -5.52 12.17
CA GLU A 72 -5.43 -4.94 12.07
C GLU A 72 -5.37 -3.40 12.09
N GLY A 73 -5.56 -2.77 10.93
CA GLY A 73 -5.84 -1.33 10.88
C GLY A 73 -7.25 -1.05 11.42
N TYR A 74 -7.53 0.17 11.85
CA TYR A 74 -8.87 0.61 12.23
C TYR A 74 -9.33 1.73 11.30
N ILE A 75 -10.56 1.61 10.77
CA ILE A 75 -11.17 2.65 9.94
C ILE A 75 -12.53 3.03 10.53
N ASP A 76 -12.64 4.26 11.00
CA ASP A 76 -13.92 4.87 11.35
C ASP A 76 -14.67 5.30 10.09
N LEU A 77 -15.75 4.59 9.76
CA LEU A 77 -16.58 4.87 8.58
C LEU A 77 -17.42 6.16 8.71
N THR A 78 -17.53 6.74 9.91
CA THR A 78 -18.27 7.99 10.17
C THR A 78 -17.42 9.24 9.92
N ARG A 79 -16.09 9.08 9.90
CA ARG A 79 -15.14 10.17 9.68
C ARG A 79 -15.13 10.62 8.22
N LYS A 80 -15.31 11.92 7.97
CA LYS A 80 -15.17 12.49 6.62
C LYS A 80 -13.76 12.26 6.11
N GLY A 81 -13.63 11.67 4.91
CA GLY A 81 -12.32 11.45 4.29
C GLY A 81 -11.57 10.21 4.77
N TRP A 82 -12.21 9.26 5.45
CA TRP A 82 -11.58 8.01 5.89
C TRP A 82 -10.91 7.22 4.76
N TRP A 83 -11.31 7.41 3.51
CA TRP A 83 -10.66 6.84 2.33
C TRP A 83 -9.24 7.40 2.07
N LYS A 84 -8.80 8.41 2.83
CA LYS A 84 -7.42 8.92 2.84
C LYS A 84 -6.62 8.43 4.05
N ASP A 85 -7.19 7.58 4.89
CA ASP A 85 -6.56 7.15 6.13
C ASP A 85 -5.25 6.40 5.85
N GLN A 86 -4.24 6.63 6.69
CA GLN A 86 -2.91 6.03 6.53
C GLN A 86 -2.97 4.50 6.64
N SER A 87 -3.91 3.96 7.41
CA SER A 87 -4.15 2.52 7.51
C SER A 87 -4.51 1.89 6.17
N LEU A 88 -5.00 2.67 5.20
CA LEU A 88 -5.26 2.19 3.85
C LEU A 88 -4.03 2.23 2.95
N THR A 89 -2.92 2.87 3.31
CA THR A 89 -1.78 3.15 2.40
C THR A 89 -1.18 1.89 1.79
N TYR A 90 -0.79 0.93 2.62
CA TYR A 90 -0.19 -0.34 2.22
C TYR A 90 -1.27 -1.39 2.02
N ARG A 91 -1.33 -2.01 0.83
CA ARG A 91 -2.34 -2.99 0.44
C ARG A 91 -1.70 -4.15 -0.33
N PRO A 92 -2.23 -5.38 -0.25
CA PRO A 92 -3.44 -5.75 0.46
C PRO A 92 -3.27 -5.71 1.97
N ARG A 93 -4.34 -5.31 2.67
CA ARG A 93 -4.29 -5.13 4.14
C ARG A 93 -5.58 -5.51 4.85
N GLU A 94 -5.41 -6.01 6.06
CA GLU A 94 -6.48 -6.28 7.03
C GLU A 94 -6.90 -5.02 7.80
N ILE A 95 -8.20 -4.80 7.91
CA ILE A 95 -8.78 -3.71 8.70
C ILE A 95 -10.02 -4.16 9.52
N ASN A 96 -10.21 -3.49 10.65
CA ASN A 96 -11.45 -3.47 11.42
C ASN A 96 -12.23 -2.18 11.11
N LEU A 97 -13.55 -2.28 11.14
CA LEU A 97 -14.44 -1.16 10.86
C LEU A 97 -15.00 -0.59 12.16
N GLY A 98 -14.85 0.72 12.35
CA GLY A 98 -15.65 1.51 13.26
C GLY A 98 -17.01 1.81 12.62
N LEU A 99 -18.07 1.36 13.29
CA LEU A 99 -19.44 1.40 12.79
C LEU A 99 -20.30 2.37 13.63
N PRO A 100 -21.20 3.14 12.99
CA PRO A 100 -22.13 4.00 13.72
C PRO A 100 -23.28 3.21 14.35
N PHE A 101 -23.51 3.41 15.64
CA PHE A 101 -24.62 2.82 16.38
C PHE A 101 -25.51 3.90 17.02
N LYS A 102 -26.81 3.64 17.08
CA LYS A 102 -27.79 4.53 17.69
C LYS A 102 -27.46 4.75 19.17
N GLY A 103 -27.48 6.02 19.59
CA GLY A 103 -27.15 6.42 20.95
C GLY A 103 -25.64 6.62 21.23
N HIS A 104 -24.76 6.28 20.28
CA HIS A 104 -23.32 6.48 20.40
C HIS A 104 -22.82 7.49 19.36
N LYS A 105 -22.21 8.59 19.82
CA LYS A 105 -21.65 9.63 18.95
C LYS A 105 -20.41 9.13 18.19
N GLU A 106 -19.59 8.33 18.86
CA GLU A 106 -18.39 7.71 18.30
C GLU A 106 -18.72 6.42 17.55
N ALA A 107 -17.83 6.02 16.64
CA ALA A 107 -17.97 4.77 15.90
C ALA A 107 -17.35 3.63 16.69
N LEU A 108 -18.11 2.56 16.89
CA LEU A 108 -17.68 1.40 17.68
C LEU A 108 -17.31 0.24 16.77
N THR A 109 -16.31 -0.55 17.17
CA THR A 109 -16.13 -1.89 16.62
C THR A 109 -17.14 -2.85 17.24
N VAL A 110 -17.42 -3.96 16.56
CA VAL A 110 -18.32 -5.00 17.07
C VAL A 110 -17.74 -5.80 18.26
N PHE A 111 -16.59 -5.39 18.78
CA PHE A 111 -15.93 -5.99 19.93
C PHE A 111 -15.51 -4.97 20.99
N ASP A 112 -15.93 -3.71 20.84
CA ASP A 112 -15.79 -2.72 21.90
C ASP A 112 -16.71 -3.09 23.07
N LYS A 113 -16.29 -2.69 24.27
CA LYS A 113 -17.00 -3.04 25.51
C LYS A 113 -18.44 -2.55 25.49
N GLU A 114 -18.64 -1.33 25.00
CA GLU A 114 -19.93 -0.67 24.82
C GLU A 114 -20.86 -1.46 23.91
N TRP A 115 -20.33 -2.09 22.85
CA TRP A 115 -21.11 -2.92 21.95
C TRP A 115 -21.43 -4.29 22.58
N ILE A 116 -20.46 -4.89 23.27
CA ILE A 116 -20.60 -6.20 23.91
C ILE A 116 -21.64 -6.16 25.05
N GLU A 117 -21.57 -5.12 25.89
CA GLU A 117 -22.38 -4.98 27.11
C GLU A 117 -23.77 -4.35 26.87
N ALA A 118 -24.03 -3.82 25.67
CA ALA A 118 -25.30 -3.17 25.36
C ALA A 118 -26.51 -4.11 25.49
N SER A 119 -27.47 -3.67 26.31
CA SER A 119 -28.79 -4.28 26.49
C SER A 119 -29.85 -3.15 26.50
N PRO A 120 -30.75 -3.07 25.51
CA PRO A 120 -30.90 -3.95 24.35
C PRO A 120 -29.72 -3.84 23.35
N PRO A 121 -29.58 -4.80 22.41
CA PRO A 121 -28.55 -4.75 21.36
C PRO A 121 -28.58 -3.43 20.58
N LEU A 122 -27.38 -2.88 20.32
CA LEU A 122 -27.23 -1.66 19.54
C LEU A 122 -27.77 -1.84 18.12
N GLN A 123 -28.43 -0.80 17.61
CA GLN A 123 -28.91 -0.74 16.24
C GLN A 123 -27.92 0.06 15.39
N LEU A 124 -27.48 -0.51 14.27
CA LEU A 124 -26.61 0.15 13.31
C LEU A 124 -27.33 1.35 12.66
N GLU A 125 -26.61 2.44 12.43
CA GLU A 125 -27.11 3.65 11.74
C GLU A 125 -26.35 3.91 10.43
N PRO A 126 -26.62 3.16 9.35
CA PRO A 126 -25.85 3.26 8.10
C PRO A 126 -25.79 4.67 7.51
N ASN A 127 -26.82 5.50 7.74
CA ASN A 127 -26.91 6.87 7.24
C ASN A 127 -25.77 7.78 7.76
N ARG A 128 -25.10 7.41 8.85
CA ARG A 128 -23.95 8.14 9.40
C ARG A 128 -22.63 7.78 8.70
N ILE A 129 -22.60 6.68 7.96
CA ILE A 129 -21.43 6.26 7.19
C ILE A 129 -21.17 7.26 6.07
N LYS A 130 -19.94 7.76 5.99
CA LYS A 130 -19.49 8.59 4.89
C LYS A 130 -19.09 7.68 3.73
N ILE A 131 -19.78 7.80 2.61
CA ILE A 131 -19.46 7.03 1.39
C ILE A 131 -18.33 7.73 0.64
N LEU A 132 -17.48 6.94 -0.04
CA LEU A 132 -16.42 7.48 -0.88
C LEU A 132 -17.06 8.30 -2.01
N PRO A 133 -16.57 9.51 -2.28
CA PRO A 133 -17.14 10.37 -3.30
C PRO A 133 -17.02 9.69 -4.66
N GLU A 134 -18.04 9.90 -5.49
CA GLU A 134 -17.93 9.58 -6.91
C GLU A 134 -16.91 10.52 -7.56
N LYS A 135 -16.53 10.21 -8.78
CA LYS A 135 -15.66 11.12 -9.53
C LYS A 135 -16.49 12.36 -9.89
N ASP A 136 -16.42 13.38 -9.05
CA ASP A 136 -17.20 14.62 -9.23
C ASP A 136 -16.62 15.51 -10.35
N PHE A 137 -15.30 15.39 -10.64
CA PHE A 137 -14.61 16.18 -11.66
C PHE A 137 -13.51 15.39 -12.38
N LEU A 138 -13.12 15.82 -13.58
CA LEU A 138 -12.08 15.16 -14.41
C LEU A 138 -10.76 14.87 -13.68
N PHE A 139 -10.39 15.69 -12.68
CA PHE A 139 -9.15 15.65 -11.88
C PHE A 139 -9.31 15.07 -10.46
N SER A 140 -10.52 14.65 -10.08
CA SER A 140 -10.75 14.03 -8.78
C SER A 140 -10.32 12.56 -8.79
N THR A 141 -9.62 12.11 -7.74
CA THR A 141 -9.30 10.70 -7.54
C THR A 141 -10.60 9.91 -7.45
N ASN A 142 -10.78 8.89 -8.31
CA ASN A 142 -11.89 7.97 -8.16
C ASN A 142 -11.61 7.01 -7.00
N TRP A 143 -12.04 7.41 -5.81
CA TRP A 143 -11.83 6.67 -4.59
C TRP A 143 -12.58 5.33 -4.58
N ARG A 144 -13.73 5.22 -5.26
CA ARG A 144 -14.50 3.97 -5.37
C ARG A 144 -13.78 2.90 -6.20
N ASN A 145 -13.00 3.30 -7.20
CA ASN A 145 -12.19 2.37 -8.01
C ASN A 145 -10.85 2.02 -7.35
N ARG A 146 -10.42 2.79 -6.34
CA ARG A 146 -9.13 2.59 -5.67
C ARG A 146 -9.17 1.41 -4.69
N TYR A 147 -10.35 1.07 -4.18
CA TYR A 147 -10.51 0.07 -3.14
C TYR A 147 -11.51 -1.01 -3.54
N ILE A 148 -11.10 -2.25 -3.28
CA ILE A 148 -11.95 -3.42 -3.33
C ILE A 148 -12.01 -3.97 -1.91
N PHE A 149 -13.20 -3.99 -1.32
CA PHE A 149 -13.41 -4.56 0.00
C PHE A 149 -13.78 -6.03 -0.12
N GLU A 150 -12.96 -6.89 0.45
CA GLU A 150 -13.27 -8.30 0.60
C GLU A 150 -13.67 -8.60 2.04
N PHE A 151 -14.95 -8.91 2.22
CA PHE A 151 -15.55 -9.25 3.50
C PHE A 151 -15.46 -10.76 3.72
N LEU A 152 -14.67 -11.16 4.71
CA LEU A 152 -14.63 -12.53 5.19
C LEU A 152 -15.80 -12.73 6.16
N ILE A 153 -16.87 -13.37 5.69
CA ILE A 153 -18.08 -13.62 6.48
C ILE A 153 -18.41 -15.13 6.50
N PRO A 154 -17.62 -15.96 7.20
CA PRO A 154 -18.01 -17.35 7.43
C PRO A 154 -19.33 -17.49 8.21
N PRO A 155 -19.99 -18.66 8.15
CA PRO A 155 -21.10 -18.99 9.02
C PRO A 155 -20.79 -18.70 10.50
N PRO A 156 -21.71 -18.10 11.28
CA PRO A 156 -21.51 -17.77 12.69
C PRO A 156 -21.05 -18.97 13.53
N GLU A 157 -21.57 -20.16 13.23
CA GLU A 157 -21.24 -21.42 13.90
C GLU A 157 -19.75 -21.77 13.73
N ILE A 158 -19.20 -21.54 12.53
CA ILE A 158 -17.77 -21.78 12.26
C ILE A 158 -16.89 -20.77 13.00
N ILE A 159 -17.29 -19.49 13.03
CA ILE A 159 -16.55 -18.46 13.75
C ILE A 159 -16.57 -18.73 15.26
N TYR A 160 -17.73 -19.12 15.79
CA TYR A 160 -17.88 -19.47 17.20
C TYR A 160 -16.98 -20.64 17.60
N GLU A 161 -16.98 -21.72 16.82
CA GLU A 161 -16.10 -22.88 17.09
C GLU A 161 -14.61 -22.53 17.00
N ARG A 162 -14.21 -21.70 16.02
CA ARG A 162 -12.82 -21.21 15.91
C ARG A 162 -12.41 -20.38 17.13
N ARG A 163 -13.28 -19.47 17.58
CA ARG A 163 -13.02 -18.61 18.75
C ARG A 163 -13.01 -19.41 20.05
N LYS A 164 -13.88 -20.42 20.17
CA LYS A 164 -13.88 -21.36 21.30
C LYS A 164 -12.61 -22.21 21.36
N LYS A 165 -12.08 -22.63 20.20
CA LYS A 165 -10.81 -23.38 20.12
C LYS A 165 -9.61 -22.51 20.52
N ARG A 166 -9.47 -21.29 19.98
CA ARG A 166 -8.34 -20.41 20.34
C ARG A 166 -8.36 -19.95 21.80
N HIS A 167 -9.53 -19.86 22.43
CA HIS A 167 -9.62 -19.57 23.88
C HIS A 167 -8.91 -20.61 24.74
N LYS A 168 -8.68 -21.84 24.23
CA LYS A 168 -7.87 -22.84 24.92
C LYS A 168 -6.36 -22.59 24.83
N GLU A 169 -5.93 -21.76 23.88
CA GLU A 169 -4.53 -21.52 23.52
C GLU A 169 -4.01 -20.16 24.01
N GLY A 170 -4.88 -19.27 24.53
CA GLY A 170 -4.48 -17.96 25.04
C GLY A 170 -5.63 -17.13 25.62
N TYR A 171 -5.30 -16.00 26.24
CA TYR A 171 -6.28 -15.05 26.78
C TYR A 171 -6.70 -14.03 25.73
N PHE A 172 -7.99 -14.00 25.39
CA PHE A 172 -8.58 -13.06 24.43
C PHE A 172 -9.69 -12.27 25.12
N PRO A 173 -9.46 -11.01 25.54
CA PRO A 173 -10.45 -10.20 26.26
C PRO A 173 -11.80 -10.07 25.51
N VAL A 174 -11.73 -9.96 24.19
CA VAL A 174 -12.90 -9.90 23.27
C VAL A 174 -13.76 -11.18 23.30
N ASP A 175 -13.25 -12.28 23.83
CA ASP A 175 -13.92 -13.58 23.90
C ASP A 175 -14.39 -13.94 25.33
N ALA A 176 -14.21 -13.05 26.32
CA ALA A 176 -14.48 -13.36 27.73
C ALA A 176 -15.92 -13.86 28.01
N ASN A 177 -16.91 -13.34 27.28
CA ASN A 177 -18.32 -13.76 27.34
C ASN A 177 -18.82 -14.28 25.97
N LEU A 178 -18.00 -15.08 25.29
CA LEU A 178 -18.30 -15.58 23.95
C LEU A 178 -19.59 -16.42 23.92
N SER A 179 -20.58 -15.94 23.18
CA SER A 179 -21.82 -16.66 22.91
C SER A 179 -22.10 -16.73 21.40
N LEU A 180 -22.82 -17.77 20.96
CA LEU A 180 -23.21 -17.89 19.55
C LEU A 180 -24.14 -16.74 19.11
N SER A 181 -24.99 -16.24 20.02
CA SER A 181 -25.84 -15.06 19.76
C SER A 181 -25.00 -13.79 19.53
N MET A 182 -23.93 -13.58 20.31
CA MET A 182 -22.98 -12.50 20.07
C MET A 182 -22.34 -12.61 18.68
N VAL A 183 -21.83 -13.79 18.31
CA VAL A 183 -21.21 -14.00 16.99
C VAL A 183 -22.21 -13.78 15.85
N ARG A 184 -23.47 -14.22 16.02
CA ARG A 184 -24.55 -13.96 15.05
C ARG A 184 -24.81 -12.47 14.86
N ARG A 185 -24.81 -11.67 15.94
CA ARG A 185 -24.93 -10.20 15.87
C ARG A 185 -23.75 -9.57 15.13
N GLN A 186 -22.51 -9.93 15.48
CA GLN A 186 -21.32 -9.42 14.80
C GLN A 186 -21.34 -9.74 13.30
N VAL A 187 -21.71 -10.97 12.93
CA VAL A 187 -21.86 -11.37 11.52
C VAL A 187 -22.98 -10.59 10.83
N ALA A 188 -24.10 -10.33 11.51
CA ALA A 188 -25.20 -9.56 10.94
C ALA A 188 -24.79 -8.11 10.64
N ASP A 189 -24.09 -7.44 11.56
CA ASP A 189 -23.58 -6.07 11.35
C ASP A 189 -22.65 -6.02 10.13
N TYR A 190 -21.70 -6.94 10.01
CA TYR A 190 -20.80 -7.01 8.86
C TYR A 190 -21.52 -7.30 7.54
N ARG A 191 -22.59 -8.13 7.55
CA ARG A 191 -23.42 -8.38 6.36
C ARG A 191 -24.20 -7.12 5.95
N GLN A 192 -24.76 -6.41 6.92
CA GLN A 192 -25.51 -5.18 6.68
C GLN A 192 -24.60 -4.08 6.11
N ILE A 193 -23.39 -3.94 6.66
CA ILE A 193 -22.37 -3.00 6.15
C ILE A 193 -21.90 -3.40 4.75
N ALA A 194 -21.59 -4.67 4.51
CA ALA A 194 -21.17 -5.12 3.17
C ALA A 194 -22.23 -4.80 2.11
N LEU A 195 -23.50 -5.06 2.42
CA LEU A 195 -24.62 -4.71 1.54
C LEU A 195 -24.76 -3.19 1.36
N TYR A 196 -24.63 -2.41 2.44
CA TYR A 196 -24.72 -0.95 2.37
C TYR A 196 -23.61 -0.35 1.50
N LEU A 197 -22.36 -0.78 1.66
CA LEU A 197 -21.23 -0.32 0.84
C LEU A 197 -21.40 -0.74 -0.62
N HIS A 198 -21.90 -1.96 -0.88
CA HIS A 198 -22.21 -2.41 -2.24
C HIS A 198 -23.27 -1.53 -2.91
N ARG A 199 -24.40 -1.27 -2.22
CA ARG A 199 -25.46 -0.37 -2.71
C ARG A 199 -24.99 1.06 -2.91
N ALA A 200 -23.99 1.48 -2.13
CA ALA A 200 -23.33 2.76 -2.29
C ALA A 200 -22.31 2.79 -3.46
N GLY A 201 -22.21 1.72 -4.26
CA GLY A 201 -21.36 1.65 -5.46
C GLY A 201 -19.89 1.33 -5.18
N ILE A 202 -19.57 0.79 -4.01
CA ILE A 202 -18.22 0.34 -3.67
C ILE A 202 -18.04 -1.11 -4.14
N SER A 203 -16.85 -1.43 -4.64
CA SER A 203 -16.52 -2.80 -5.03
C SER A 203 -16.40 -3.69 -3.80
N VAL A 204 -17.38 -4.58 -3.61
CA VAL A 204 -17.48 -5.48 -2.45
C VAL A 204 -17.53 -6.93 -2.91
N TYR A 205 -16.65 -7.75 -2.34
CA TYR A 205 -16.66 -9.20 -2.46
C TYR A 205 -16.93 -9.86 -1.10
N ILE A 206 -17.63 -10.99 -1.11
CA ILE A 206 -17.94 -11.77 0.08
C ILE A 206 -17.24 -13.11 -0.01
N ARG A 207 -16.52 -13.51 1.03
CA ARG A 207 -15.92 -14.85 1.13
C ARG A 207 -16.47 -15.56 2.36
N GLU A 208 -17.17 -16.67 2.12
CA GLU A 208 -17.74 -17.51 3.20
C GLU A 208 -16.73 -18.53 3.74
N LYS A 209 -15.73 -18.91 2.94
CA LYS A 209 -14.68 -19.87 3.30
C LYS A 209 -13.33 -19.36 2.84
N LEU A 210 -12.31 -19.42 3.70
CA LEU A 210 -10.95 -18.91 3.39
C LEU A 210 -10.39 -19.49 2.08
N GLU A 211 -10.55 -20.79 1.86
CA GLU A 211 -10.10 -21.50 0.65
C GLU A 211 -11.14 -21.47 -0.50
N GLY A 212 -12.37 -21.05 -0.20
CA GLY A 212 -13.45 -20.95 -1.19
C GLY A 212 -13.33 -19.69 -2.05
N PRO A 213 -13.93 -19.65 -3.25
CA PRO A 213 -13.87 -18.47 -4.11
C PRO A 213 -14.63 -17.28 -3.49
N PRO A 214 -14.23 -16.03 -3.82
CA PRO A 214 -15.02 -14.86 -3.49
C PRO A 214 -16.31 -14.84 -4.32
N MET A 215 -17.36 -14.30 -3.71
CA MET A 215 -18.70 -14.15 -4.25
C MET A 215 -18.99 -12.66 -4.45
N ARG A 216 -19.78 -12.33 -5.46
CA ARG A 216 -20.30 -10.98 -5.68
C ARG A 216 -21.73 -10.86 -5.19
N ILE A 217 -22.14 -9.67 -4.77
CA ILE A 217 -23.54 -9.33 -4.49
C ILE A 217 -24.19 -8.93 -5.82
N ALA A 218 -25.35 -9.50 -6.14
CA ALA A 218 -26.18 -9.09 -7.27
C ALA A 218 -27.62 -8.89 -6.80
N GLU A 219 -28.15 -7.68 -7.02
CA GLU A 219 -29.56 -7.33 -6.79
C GLU A 219 -30.27 -7.17 -8.14
N THR A 220 -31.46 -7.75 -8.29
CA THR A 220 -32.34 -7.54 -9.44
C THR A 220 -33.07 -6.20 -9.25
N GLY A 221 -32.60 -5.16 -9.93
CA GLY A 221 -33.09 -3.78 -9.82
C GLY A 221 -31.91 -2.82 -9.66
N GLU A 222 -31.83 -1.82 -10.54
CA GLU A 222 -30.75 -0.83 -10.73
C GLU A 222 -29.64 -0.76 -9.66
N VAL A 223 -28.69 -1.70 -9.73
CA VAL A 223 -27.26 -1.39 -9.55
C VAL A 223 -26.56 -1.93 -10.79
N GLN A 224 -26.78 -1.26 -11.92
CA GLN A 224 -25.97 -1.46 -13.11
C GLN A 224 -24.56 -0.99 -12.77
N LEU A 225 -23.67 -1.93 -12.45
CA LEU A 225 -22.23 -1.69 -12.55
C LEU A 225 -21.98 -1.07 -13.94
N PRO A 226 -21.47 0.16 -14.04
CA PRO A 226 -21.27 0.80 -15.33
C PRO A 226 -20.41 -0.08 -16.22
N HIS A 227 -20.70 -0.16 -17.52
CA HIS A 227 -20.01 -1.02 -18.49
C HIS A 227 -18.47 -0.89 -18.50
N TRP A 228 -17.89 0.18 -17.93
CA TRP A 228 -16.45 0.41 -17.77
C TRP A 228 -15.82 -0.26 -16.53
N THR A 229 -16.62 -0.75 -15.57
CA THR A 229 -16.16 -1.56 -14.42
C THR A 229 -15.86 -3.02 -14.79
N ILE A 230 -16.41 -3.47 -15.93
CA ILE A 230 -15.92 -4.65 -16.64
C ILE A 230 -14.77 -4.13 -17.49
N PRO A 231 -13.50 -4.47 -17.21
CA PRO A 231 -12.42 -4.10 -18.11
C PRO A 231 -12.75 -4.73 -19.46
N ARG A 232 -12.95 -3.93 -20.50
CA ARG A 232 -12.62 -4.36 -21.88
C ARG A 232 -11.09 -4.43 -21.95
N GLN A 233 -10.50 -5.34 -21.18
CA GLN A 233 -9.21 -5.90 -21.51
C GLN A 233 -9.45 -6.79 -22.72
N ASN A 234 -8.58 -6.68 -23.72
CA ASN A 234 -8.55 -7.59 -24.85
C ASN A 234 -8.61 -9.04 -24.33
N ARG A 235 -9.71 -9.74 -24.62
CA ARG A 235 -10.01 -11.08 -24.10
C ARG A 235 -8.85 -12.01 -24.41
N ARG A 236 -8.20 -12.58 -23.38
CA ARG A 236 -7.25 -13.68 -23.58
C ARG A 236 -8.02 -14.92 -24.01
N PRO A 237 -7.65 -15.58 -25.12
CA PRO A 237 -8.36 -16.76 -25.59
C PRO A 237 -8.10 -17.97 -24.68
N SER A 238 -9.14 -18.81 -24.54
CA SER A 238 -9.11 -20.05 -23.75
C SER A 238 -8.12 -21.08 -24.31
N LEU A 239 -7.33 -21.70 -23.42
CA LEU A 239 -6.40 -22.80 -23.72
C LEU A 239 -7.07 -24.11 -24.13
N ARG A 240 -8.41 -24.14 -24.16
CA ARG A 240 -9.18 -25.24 -24.74
C ARG A 240 -9.40 -25.10 -26.25
N SER A 241 -9.02 -23.97 -26.83
CA SER A 241 -9.11 -23.71 -28.27
C SER A 241 -7.74 -23.79 -28.94
N TRP A 242 -7.72 -24.20 -30.22
CA TRP A 242 -6.48 -24.21 -31.02
C TRP A 242 -5.87 -22.79 -31.16
N ALA A 243 -6.70 -21.75 -31.11
CA ALA A 243 -6.28 -20.34 -31.03
C ALA A 243 -5.59 -19.99 -29.70
N GLY A 244 -6.02 -20.57 -28.58
CA GLY A 244 -5.37 -20.43 -27.27
C GLY A 244 -4.04 -21.18 -27.18
N TRP A 245 -3.92 -22.34 -27.83
CA TRP A 245 -2.64 -23.03 -27.99
C TRP A 245 -1.68 -22.28 -28.92
N LYS A 246 -2.19 -21.72 -30.02
CA LYS A 246 -1.43 -20.79 -30.87
C LYS A 246 -0.95 -19.58 -30.08
N TRP A 247 -1.74 -19.05 -29.13
CA TRP A 247 -1.36 -17.94 -28.24
C TRP A 247 -0.30 -18.31 -27.18
N LEU A 248 -0.31 -19.57 -26.69
CA LEU A 248 0.66 -20.06 -25.72
C LEU A 248 2.00 -20.43 -26.39
N LEU A 249 1.97 -20.92 -27.64
CA LEU A 249 3.14 -21.25 -28.45
C LEU A 249 3.72 -20.04 -29.20
N LEU A 250 2.87 -19.12 -29.67
CA LEU A 250 3.27 -17.81 -30.16
C LEU A 250 3.13 -16.82 -29.00
N LYS A 251 4.12 -16.76 -28.11
CA LYS A 251 4.33 -15.59 -27.23
C LYS A 251 4.34 -14.33 -28.09
N LYS A 252 3.19 -13.71 -28.28
CA LYS A 252 3.05 -12.29 -28.47
C LYS A 252 2.40 -11.76 -27.20
N ASP A 253 3.23 -11.69 -26.16
CA ASP A 253 3.31 -10.44 -25.42
C ASP A 253 3.24 -9.31 -26.46
N PRO A 254 2.29 -8.37 -26.41
CA PRO A 254 2.52 -7.09 -27.07
C PRO A 254 3.56 -6.28 -26.27
N ASN A 255 4.55 -6.92 -25.64
CA ASN A 255 5.74 -6.25 -25.18
C ASN A 255 6.51 -5.91 -26.45
N HIS A 256 6.37 -4.67 -26.90
CA HIS A 256 7.36 -4.08 -27.75
C HIS A 256 8.65 -4.01 -26.93
N TRP A 257 9.42 -5.10 -26.99
CA TRP A 257 10.79 -5.12 -26.50
C TRP A 257 11.53 -4.02 -27.24
N LEU A 258 11.91 -3.02 -26.46
CA LEU A 258 12.60 -1.87 -26.95
C LEU A 258 14.07 -2.10 -26.63
N THR A 259 14.83 -2.50 -27.63
CA THR A 259 16.29 -2.50 -27.54
C THR A 259 16.74 -1.05 -27.61
N LEU A 260 17.25 -0.54 -26.51
CA LEU A 260 17.78 0.82 -26.45
C LEU A 260 19.05 0.91 -27.29
N SER A 261 19.11 1.89 -28.18
CA SER A 261 20.31 2.32 -28.87
C SER A 261 20.75 3.69 -28.35
N THR A 262 21.92 4.13 -28.79
CA THR A 262 22.41 5.51 -28.63
C THR A 262 21.58 6.55 -29.36
N ASP A 263 20.69 6.12 -30.24
CA ASP A 263 19.79 7.00 -30.95
C ASP A 263 18.49 7.20 -30.15
N LEU A 264 17.94 8.40 -30.26
CA LEU A 264 16.65 8.74 -29.67
C LEU A 264 15.55 7.85 -30.24
N THR A 265 14.86 7.13 -29.34
CA THR A 265 13.81 6.20 -29.71
C THR A 265 12.47 6.63 -29.12
N ASP A 266 11.48 6.89 -29.99
CA ASP A 266 10.12 7.25 -29.58
C ASP A 266 9.35 6.07 -28.97
N ILE A 267 8.72 6.30 -27.82
CA ILE A 267 7.78 5.38 -27.17
C ILE A 267 6.35 5.87 -27.40
N LYS A 268 5.69 5.31 -28.43
CA LYS A 268 4.31 5.65 -28.80
C LYS A 268 3.25 4.72 -28.20
N LYS A 269 3.68 3.62 -27.59
CA LYS A 269 2.85 2.56 -27.00
C LYS A 269 3.60 1.90 -25.85
N GLU A 270 2.93 1.02 -25.14
CA GLU A 270 3.55 0.22 -24.08
C GLU A 270 4.79 -0.51 -24.62
N SER A 271 5.93 -0.22 -24.01
CA SER A 271 7.24 -0.75 -24.40
C SER A 271 7.96 -1.30 -23.19
N ARG A 272 8.73 -2.37 -23.40
CA ARG A 272 9.48 -3.06 -22.35
C ARG A 272 10.98 -2.90 -22.58
N ILE A 273 11.67 -2.43 -21.55
CA ILE A 273 13.12 -2.26 -21.51
C ILE A 273 13.68 -3.33 -20.57
N SER A 274 14.67 -4.08 -21.05
CA SER A 274 15.31 -5.15 -20.27
C SER A 274 16.21 -4.60 -19.17
N HIS A 275 16.26 -5.29 -18.03
CA HIS A 275 17.30 -5.08 -17.03
C HIS A 275 18.62 -5.72 -17.46
N ASP A 276 19.30 -5.09 -18.40
CA ASP A 276 20.64 -5.48 -18.86
C ASP A 276 21.76 -4.91 -17.99
N GLY A 277 21.39 -4.13 -16.98
CA GLY A 277 22.33 -3.61 -16.00
C GLY A 277 22.98 -2.28 -16.37
N LYS A 278 22.63 -1.71 -17.52
CA LYS A 278 23.08 -0.39 -17.94
C LYS A 278 21.93 0.63 -17.78
N GLY A 279 22.30 1.89 -17.59
CA GLY A 279 21.34 2.98 -17.47
C GLY A 279 20.71 3.38 -18.80
N PHE A 280 19.75 4.29 -18.74
CA PHE A 280 19.22 5.01 -19.90
C PHE A 280 18.59 6.33 -19.49
N VAL A 281 18.37 7.21 -20.46
CA VAL A 281 17.71 8.50 -20.26
C VAL A 281 16.31 8.44 -20.85
N LEU A 282 15.33 8.90 -20.07
CA LEU A 282 13.94 9.09 -20.46
C LEU A 282 13.67 10.59 -20.64
N ILE A 283 13.19 10.96 -21.82
CA ILE A 283 12.92 12.34 -22.20
C ILE A 283 11.41 12.53 -22.34
N MET A 284 10.90 13.57 -21.68
CA MET A 284 9.49 13.92 -21.58
C MET A 284 9.31 15.40 -21.86
N GLY A 285 9.11 15.76 -23.13
CA GLY A 285 9.16 17.17 -23.55
C GLY A 285 10.54 17.77 -23.31
N LYS A 286 10.64 18.78 -22.44
CA LYS A 286 11.93 19.40 -22.04
C LYS A 286 12.55 18.78 -20.78
N GLN A 287 11.90 17.81 -20.14
CA GLN A 287 12.40 17.16 -18.94
C GLN A 287 13.18 15.90 -19.29
N LEU A 288 14.31 15.68 -18.62
CA LEU A 288 15.10 14.46 -18.72
C LEU A 288 15.21 13.78 -17.34
N LEU A 289 15.03 12.47 -17.31
CA LEU A 289 15.23 11.62 -16.14
C LEU A 289 16.18 10.48 -16.49
N ARG A 290 17.16 10.20 -15.64
CA ARG A 290 18.05 9.04 -15.78
C ARG A 290 17.50 7.87 -14.98
N PHE A 291 17.55 6.69 -15.58
CA PHE A 291 17.17 5.42 -14.98
C PHE A 291 18.40 4.53 -14.87
N ASN A 292 18.81 4.24 -13.64
CA ASN A 292 20.00 3.46 -13.36
C ASN A 292 19.67 2.21 -12.54
N PRO A 293 20.15 1.01 -12.91
CA PRO A 293 20.01 -0.17 -12.07
C PRO A 293 20.64 0.06 -10.70
N GLU A 294 19.94 -0.32 -9.64
CA GLU A 294 20.46 -0.17 -8.28
C GLU A 294 21.58 -1.19 -8.03
N ILE A 295 22.77 -0.71 -7.68
CA ILE A 295 23.92 -1.54 -7.30
C ILE A 295 24.20 -1.35 -5.80
N PRO A 296 23.69 -2.24 -4.93
CA PRO A 296 24.01 -2.23 -3.51
C PRO A 296 25.41 -2.81 -3.24
N LEU A 297 26.26 -2.05 -2.55
CA LEU A 297 27.60 -2.49 -2.12
C LEU A 297 27.49 -3.65 -1.11
N GLY A 298 28.35 -4.66 -1.26
CA GLY A 298 28.42 -5.83 -0.37
C GLY A 298 27.23 -6.80 -0.49
N ALA A 299 26.31 -6.58 -1.44
CA ALA A 299 25.18 -7.47 -1.65
C ALA A 299 25.61 -8.78 -2.32
N SER A 300 25.03 -9.89 -1.86
CA SER A 300 25.27 -11.19 -2.50
C SER A 300 24.70 -11.22 -3.92
N LYS A 301 25.31 -12.01 -4.82
CA LYS A 301 24.77 -12.28 -6.16
C LYS A 301 23.32 -12.78 -6.13
N ARG A 302 22.93 -13.49 -5.07
CA ARG A 302 21.55 -13.93 -4.83
C ARG A 302 20.62 -12.75 -4.53
N TYR A 303 21.04 -11.82 -3.68
CA TYR A 303 20.30 -10.60 -3.39
C TYR A 303 20.06 -9.77 -4.66
N LEU A 304 21.10 -9.55 -5.47
CA LEU A 304 21.02 -8.80 -6.72
C LEU A 304 20.08 -9.45 -7.75
N ARG A 305 20.04 -10.79 -7.80
CA ARG A 305 19.12 -11.52 -8.69
C ARG A 305 17.65 -11.34 -8.31
N HIS A 306 17.34 -11.20 -7.02
CA HIS A 306 15.99 -11.05 -6.51
C HIS A 306 15.54 -9.59 -6.36
N ASN A 307 16.48 -8.65 -6.19
CA ASN A 307 16.21 -7.23 -5.94
C ASN A 307 16.73 -6.36 -7.10
N ARG A 308 16.12 -6.53 -8.28
CA ARG A 308 16.44 -5.78 -9.50
C ARG A 308 15.68 -4.45 -9.49
N ASN A 309 16.15 -3.52 -8.69
CA ASN A 309 15.52 -2.21 -8.53
C ASN A 309 16.17 -1.19 -9.45
N TRP A 310 15.49 -0.07 -9.66
CA TRP A 310 15.99 1.07 -10.40
C TRP A 310 16.05 2.31 -9.51
N LEU A 311 17.00 3.18 -9.79
CA LEU A 311 17.10 4.53 -9.29
C LEU A 311 16.73 5.49 -10.41
N ILE A 312 15.97 6.51 -10.06
CA ILE A 312 15.51 7.57 -10.95
C ILE A 312 16.13 8.86 -10.43
N THR A 313 16.90 9.54 -11.26
CA THR A 313 17.58 10.80 -10.93
C THR A 313 17.27 11.85 -11.99
N ALA A 314 17.40 13.13 -11.64
CA ALA A 314 17.40 14.20 -12.63
C ALA A 314 18.65 14.10 -13.50
N ALA A 315 18.59 14.52 -14.77
CA ALA A 315 19.70 14.34 -15.69
C ALA A 315 20.93 15.21 -15.36
N ASP A 316 20.71 16.32 -14.66
CA ASP A 316 21.69 17.32 -14.19
C ASP A 316 22.17 17.07 -12.75
N ALA A 317 21.65 16.04 -12.08
CA ALA A 317 21.85 15.76 -10.67
C ALA A 317 23.34 15.63 -10.27
N TYR A 318 24.21 15.19 -11.19
CA TYR A 318 25.65 15.06 -10.96
C TYR A 318 26.49 16.26 -11.43
N SER A 319 25.88 17.21 -12.15
CA SER A 319 26.53 18.40 -12.69
C SER A 319 26.15 19.70 -11.98
N SER A 320 25.13 19.66 -11.12
CA SER A 320 24.67 20.82 -10.37
C SER A 320 25.31 20.89 -8.97
N ASP A 321 25.72 22.09 -8.55
CA ASP A 321 26.11 22.41 -7.16
C ASP A 321 24.90 22.42 -6.18
N LYS A 322 23.80 21.75 -6.54
CA LYS A 322 22.55 21.72 -5.78
C LYS A 322 22.23 20.30 -5.36
N ILE A 323 21.62 20.16 -4.18
CA ILE A 323 21.10 18.88 -3.69
C ILE A 323 19.95 18.43 -4.59
N SER A 324 20.18 17.36 -5.35
CA SER A 324 19.18 16.67 -6.17
C SER A 324 18.55 15.52 -5.40
N GLY A 325 17.23 15.38 -5.49
CA GLY A 325 16.54 14.20 -4.98
C GLY A 325 16.63 13.02 -5.95
N PHE A 326 16.49 11.80 -5.42
CA PHE A 326 16.35 10.59 -6.22
C PHE A 326 15.12 9.78 -5.79
N ALA A 327 14.59 8.97 -6.70
CA ALA A 327 13.52 8.02 -6.39
C ALA A 327 13.99 6.59 -6.64
N ARG A 328 13.51 5.64 -5.83
CA ARG A 328 13.80 4.21 -5.98
C ARG A 328 12.54 3.49 -6.44
N LEU A 329 12.69 2.65 -7.48
CA LEU A 329 11.63 1.83 -8.03
C LEU A 329 11.96 0.34 -7.84
N LYS A 330 11.30 -0.31 -6.88
CA LYS A 330 11.56 -1.72 -6.54
C LYS A 330 10.86 -2.68 -7.47
N ALA A 331 11.36 -3.91 -7.54
CA ALA A 331 10.70 -4.98 -8.28
C ALA A 331 9.25 -5.19 -7.78
N GLY A 332 8.30 -5.10 -8.70
CA GLY A 332 6.85 -5.19 -8.46
C GLY A 332 6.16 -3.83 -8.27
N GLU A 333 6.92 -2.74 -8.13
CA GLU A 333 6.34 -1.40 -7.97
C GLU A 333 5.96 -0.77 -9.32
N THR A 334 4.93 0.07 -9.28
CA THR A 334 4.48 0.89 -10.40
C THR A 334 4.36 2.32 -9.93
N VAL A 335 4.94 3.25 -10.67
CA VAL A 335 4.93 4.68 -10.37
C VAL A 335 4.36 5.45 -11.56
N MET A 336 3.60 6.49 -11.26
CA MET A 336 3.10 7.43 -12.26
C MET A 336 4.02 8.64 -12.26
N ILE A 337 4.60 8.94 -13.42
CA ILE A 337 5.43 10.12 -13.64
C ILE A 337 4.58 11.19 -14.30
N GLY A 338 4.49 12.35 -13.66
CA GLY A 338 3.72 13.49 -14.11
C GLY A 338 3.54 14.55 -13.03
N ALA A 339 3.18 15.76 -13.43
CA ALA A 339 3.08 16.92 -12.54
C ALA A 339 2.05 16.74 -11.39
N SER A 340 1.05 15.84 -11.54
CA SER A 340 0.08 15.58 -10.47
C SER A 340 0.62 14.63 -9.40
N ASN A 341 1.78 14.01 -9.61
CA ASN A 341 2.48 13.27 -8.57
C ASN A 341 3.33 14.24 -7.76
N ILE A 342 2.78 14.75 -6.65
CA ILE A 342 3.41 15.78 -5.82
C ILE A 342 4.79 15.33 -5.32
N GLU A 343 4.94 14.06 -4.93
CA GLU A 343 6.22 13.54 -4.44
C GLU A 343 7.30 13.61 -5.52
N TYR A 344 6.99 13.11 -6.72
CA TYR A 344 7.92 13.13 -7.84
C TYR A 344 8.15 14.55 -8.38
N ASN A 345 7.13 15.40 -8.34
CA ASN A 345 7.26 16.79 -8.74
C ASN A 345 8.14 17.58 -7.76
N ASN A 346 8.07 17.29 -6.46
CA ASN A 346 8.95 17.91 -5.47
C ASN A 346 10.40 17.43 -5.62
N ILE A 347 10.61 16.17 -5.98
CA ILE A 347 11.94 15.59 -6.17
C ILE A 347 12.59 16.10 -7.47
N PHE A 348 11.84 16.11 -8.58
CA PHE A 348 12.39 16.36 -9.92
C PHE A 348 12.03 17.72 -10.52
N SER A 349 11.18 18.52 -9.84
CA SER A 349 10.73 19.84 -10.28
C SER A 349 10.29 19.86 -11.75
N PHE A 350 9.23 19.12 -12.08
CA PHE A 350 8.88 18.88 -13.48
C PHE A 350 8.58 20.17 -14.25
N HIS A 351 9.20 20.32 -15.41
CA HIS A 351 8.90 21.40 -16.36
C HIS A 351 7.43 21.34 -16.85
N GLU A 352 6.84 22.48 -17.24
CA GLU A 352 5.45 22.61 -17.72
C GLU A 352 5.09 21.70 -18.92
N SER A 353 6.11 21.22 -19.64
CA SER A 353 5.94 20.24 -20.72
C SER A 353 5.56 18.85 -20.20
N VAL A 354 5.76 18.57 -18.92
CA VAL A 354 5.34 17.32 -18.28
C VAL A 354 3.87 17.47 -17.88
N ARG A 355 3.03 16.59 -18.41
CA ARG A 355 1.59 16.59 -18.11
C ARG A 355 1.33 16.03 -16.72
N GLU A 356 0.15 16.30 -16.18
CA GLU A 356 -0.29 15.79 -14.87
C GLU A 356 -0.07 14.28 -14.72
N ARG A 357 -0.48 13.50 -15.73
CA ARG A 357 -0.21 12.06 -15.86
C ARG A 357 0.50 11.80 -17.16
N HIS A 358 1.83 11.84 -17.14
CA HIS A 358 2.61 11.76 -18.37
C HIS A 358 2.84 10.32 -18.82
N LEU A 359 3.27 9.46 -17.90
CA LEU A 359 3.48 8.03 -18.15
C LEU A 359 3.42 7.20 -16.86
N ASN A 360 3.21 5.89 -17.01
CA ASN A 360 3.41 4.92 -15.94
C ASN A 360 4.68 4.11 -16.20
N ILE A 361 5.42 3.82 -15.13
CA ILE A 361 6.56 2.90 -15.17
C ILE A 361 6.32 1.79 -14.17
N THR A 362 6.37 0.55 -14.64
CA THR A 362 6.31 -0.65 -13.80
C THR A 362 7.63 -1.38 -13.85
N ASN A 363 8.19 -1.70 -12.68
CA ASN A 363 9.34 -2.61 -12.60
C ASN A 363 8.82 -4.05 -12.45
N LEU A 364 8.77 -4.79 -13.56
CA LEU A 364 8.36 -6.19 -13.56
C LEU A 364 9.58 -7.11 -13.46
N ARG A 365 9.93 -7.50 -12.23
CA ARG A 365 11.05 -8.42 -11.94
C ARG A 365 12.39 -7.92 -12.53
N GLY A 366 12.60 -6.61 -12.51
CA GLY A 366 13.75 -5.93 -13.06
C GLY A 366 13.46 -5.21 -14.37
N ASP A 367 12.62 -5.74 -15.24
CA ASP A 367 12.38 -5.11 -16.54
C ASP A 367 11.41 -3.94 -16.38
N LEU A 368 11.71 -2.81 -17.04
CA LEU A 368 10.84 -1.65 -16.98
C LEU A 368 9.80 -1.70 -18.10
N ILE A 369 8.54 -1.58 -17.73
CA ILE A 369 7.42 -1.41 -18.65
C ILE A 369 7.04 0.06 -18.62
N ILE A 370 7.26 0.76 -19.73
CA ILE A 370 6.92 2.17 -19.91
C ILE A 370 5.61 2.25 -20.67
N THR A 371 4.61 2.88 -20.05
CA THR A 371 3.28 3.07 -20.63
C THR A 371 3.00 4.57 -20.79
N PRO A 372 3.10 5.11 -22.01
CA PRO A 372 2.66 6.47 -22.32
C PRO A 372 1.20 6.70 -21.91
N LEU A 373 0.92 7.76 -21.15
CA LEU A 373 -0.44 8.16 -20.78
C LEU A 373 -0.90 9.42 -21.51
N SER A 374 0.04 10.28 -21.89
CA SER A 374 -0.23 11.46 -22.72
C SER A 374 -0.07 11.13 -24.21
N ARG A 375 -0.95 11.68 -25.06
CA ARG A 375 -0.85 11.56 -26.53
C ARG A 375 -0.19 12.76 -27.19
N ASP A 376 -0.08 13.88 -26.47
CA ASP A 376 0.26 15.18 -27.06
C ASP A 376 1.77 15.48 -26.98
N ASN A 377 2.49 14.78 -26.10
CA ASN A 377 3.92 14.98 -25.90
C ASN A 377 4.67 13.66 -26.14
N PRO A 378 5.70 13.65 -27.02
CA PRO A 378 6.47 12.45 -27.28
C PRO A 378 7.30 12.07 -26.04
N ILE A 379 7.32 10.77 -25.75
CA ILE A 379 8.22 10.16 -24.78
C ILE A 379 9.33 9.52 -25.59
N GLN A 380 10.57 9.85 -25.27
CA GLN A 380 11.73 9.31 -25.95
C GLN A 380 12.66 8.66 -24.94
N VAL A 381 13.37 7.63 -25.38
CA VAL A 381 14.42 7.01 -24.60
C VAL A 381 15.69 6.93 -25.43
N VAL A 382 16.82 7.06 -24.76
CA VAL A 382 18.13 6.89 -25.36
C VAL A 382 19.03 6.16 -24.39
N ARG A 383 19.90 5.33 -24.94
CA ARG A 383 20.92 4.64 -24.16
C ARG A 383 21.96 5.64 -23.68
N ASP A 384 22.22 5.61 -22.38
CA ASP A 384 23.36 6.29 -21.79
C ASP A 384 24.60 5.42 -22.05
N GLU A 385 25.42 5.82 -23.02
CA GLU A 385 26.68 5.15 -23.38
C GLU A 385 27.90 5.69 -22.62
N GLU A 386 27.72 6.60 -21.65
CA GLU A 386 28.82 7.02 -20.80
C GLU A 386 29.46 5.78 -20.13
N ILE A 387 30.68 5.54 -20.57
CA ILE A 387 31.55 4.42 -20.24
C ILE A 387 31.63 4.31 -18.71
N ASP A 388 31.31 3.13 -18.22
CA ASP A 388 31.52 2.70 -16.84
C ASP A 388 30.89 3.54 -15.72
N TYR A 389 29.66 4.01 -15.91
CA TYR A 389 28.83 4.53 -14.80
C TYR A 389 28.82 3.60 -13.58
N ARG A 390 28.93 2.28 -13.77
CA ARG A 390 29.03 1.32 -12.67
C ARG A 390 30.33 1.47 -11.88
N GLU A 391 31.47 1.49 -12.57
CA GLU A 391 32.78 1.67 -11.92
C GLU A 391 32.88 3.06 -11.29
N GLN A 392 32.41 4.12 -11.97
CA GLN A 392 32.38 5.47 -11.43
C GLN A 392 31.44 5.59 -10.22
N LEU A 393 30.26 4.98 -10.24
CA LEU A 393 29.31 5.00 -9.13
C LEU A 393 29.79 4.15 -7.96
N GLU A 394 30.38 2.97 -8.22
CA GLU A 394 31.03 2.17 -7.17
C GLU A 394 32.18 2.94 -6.53
N ASN A 395 33.04 3.59 -7.31
CA ASN A 395 34.15 4.40 -6.80
C ASN A 395 33.66 5.65 -6.03
N ARG A 396 32.69 6.40 -6.58
CA ARG A 396 32.13 7.57 -5.92
C ARG A 396 31.43 7.21 -4.61
N ARG A 397 30.64 6.14 -4.63
CA ARG A 397 29.92 5.69 -3.44
C ARG A 397 30.86 5.10 -2.40
N TYR A 398 31.93 4.42 -2.82
CA TYR A 398 33.01 3.99 -1.94
C TYR A 398 33.71 5.19 -1.29
N ASN A 399 34.10 6.19 -2.09
CA ASN A 399 34.71 7.43 -1.59
C ASN A 399 33.77 8.13 -0.60
N SER A 400 32.49 8.28 -0.94
CA SER A 400 31.44 8.82 -0.07
C SER A 400 31.36 8.07 1.27
N LEU A 401 31.37 6.73 1.26
CA LEU A 401 31.35 5.94 2.49
C LEU A 401 32.64 6.09 3.31
N MET A 402 33.80 6.21 2.66
CA MET A 402 35.06 6.49 3.36
C MET A 402 35.06 7.87 3.99
N THR A 403 34.49 8.85 3.29
CA THR A 403 34.28 10.20 3.82
C THR A 403 33.31 10.21 4.99
N ILE A 404 32.15 9.55 4.89
CA ILE A 404 31.21 9.37 6.01
C ILE A 404 31.93 8.75 7.20
N ARG A 405 32.72 7.69 6.97
CA ARG A 405 33.47 7.02 8.03
C ARG A 405 34.44 7.98 8.73
N ARG A 406 35.13 8.82 7.95
CA ARG A 406 36.02 9.86 8.47
C ARG A 406 35.26 10.90 9.29
N LEU A 407 34.17 11.44 8.74
CA LEU A 407 33.36 12.49 9.38
C LEU A 407 32.67 12.01 10.66
N LEU A 408 32.06 10.81 10.63
CA LEU A 408 31.34 10.25 11.78
C LEU A 408 32.27 9.59 12.81
N GLY A 409 33.56 9.43 12.52
CA GLY A 409 34.50 8.72 13.38
C GLY A 409 34.12 7.26 13.66
N TYR A 410 33.32 6.64 12.79
CA TYR A 410 32.80 5.29 13.03
C TYR A 410 33.92 4.23 12.86
N PRO A 411 34.16 3.37 13.86
CA PRO A 411 35.28 2.42 13.83
C PRO A 411 35.09 1.27 12.82
N GLY A 412 33.92 1.12 12.20
CA GLY A 412 33.64 0.03 11.25
C GLY A 412 33.25 -1.29 11.92
N ARG A 413 33.12 -1.31 13.24
CA ARG A 413 32.78 -2.48 14.07
C ARG A 413 31.87 -2.08 15.21
N MET A 414 31.17 -3.05 15.82
CA MET A 414 30.43 -2.80 17.05
C MET A 414 31.37 -2.18 18.10
N MET A 415 30.91 -1.09 18.71
CA MET A 415 31.61 -0.46 19.83
C MET A 415 31.47 -1.33 21.07
N ALA A 416 32.48 -1.32 21.94
CA ALA A 416 32.35 -1.92 23.26
C ALA A 416 31.30 -1.15 24.07
N GLU A 417 30.57 -1.85 24.94
CA GLU A 417 29.46 -1.28 25.73
C GLU A 417 29.82 0.04 26.42
N LYS A 418 30.96 0.07 27.12
CA LYS A 418 31.44 1.29 27.80
C LYS A 418 31.72 2.45 26.84
N GLN A 419 32.22 2.16 25.65
CA GLN A 419 32.50 3.18 24.63
C GLN A 419 31.19 3.71 24.02
N ALA A 420 30.24 2.82 23.76
CA ALA A 420 28.91 3.18 23.25
C ALA A 420 28.16 4.05 24.27
N LEU A 421 28.14 3.67 25.54
CA LEU A 421 27.52 4.46 26.60
C LEU A 421 28.17 5.85 26.73
N SER A 422 29.50 5.91 26.73
CA SER A 422 30.22 7.19 26.79
C SER A 422 29.90 8.10 25.59
N LEU A 423 29.73 7.52 24.39
CA LEU A 423 29.32 8.28 23.21
C LEU A 423 27.88 8.80 23.34
N LEU A 424 26.95 7.99 23.84
CA LEU A 424 25.57 8.41 24.09
C LEU A 424 25.51 9.55 25.11
N GLU A 425 26.22 9.44 26.23
CA GLU A 425 26.30 10.49 27.26
C GLU A 425 26.87 11.80 26.72
N LYS A 426 27.92 11.73 25.88
CA LYS A 426 28.47 12.92 25.20
C LYS A 426 27.46 13.55 24.26
N THR A 427 26.73 12.72 23.52
CA THR A 427 25.70 13.18 22.56
C THR A 427 24.56 13.88 23.30
N VAL A 428 24.08 13.31 24.41
CA VAL A 428 23.06 13.94 25.25
C VAL A 428 23.53 15.31 25.73
N LYS A 429 24.76 15.43 26.24
CA LYS A 429 25.31 16.72 26.68
C LYS A 429 25.41 17.77 25.57
N VAL A 430 25.71 17.36 24.34
CA VAL A 430 25.73 18.27 23.18
C VAL A 430 24.30 18.73 22.87
N LEU A 431 23.34 17.80 22.81
CA LEU A 431 21.94 18.11 22.52
C LEU A 431 21.26 18.95 23.61
N GLU A 432 21.71 18.82 24.87
CA GLU A 432 21.26 19.66 25.99
C GLU A 432 21.63 21.13 25.82
N ASN A 433 22.70 21.41 25.08
CA ASN A 433 23.25 22.76 24.86
C ASN A 433 23.14 23.19 23.39
N GLU A 434 22.26 22.57 22.62
CA GLU A 434 22.06 22.89 21.19
C GLU A 434 21.45 24.30 21.04
N VAL A 435 22.21 25.21 20.42
CA VAL A 435 21.91 26.65 20.39
C VAL A 435 20.59 26.95 19.67
N TYR A 436 20.22 26.11 18.72
CA TYR A 436 19.01 26.26 17.90
C TYR A 436 17.78 25.57 18.50
N ARG A 437 17.90 24.91 19.64
CA ARG A 437 16.79 24.19 20.28
C ARG A 437 16.08 25.11 21.26
N GLN A 438 14.79 25.35 21.03
CA GLN A 438 14.01 26.14 21.97
C GLN A 438 13.87 25.41 23.31
N LEU A 439 13.97 26.17 24.40
CA LEU A 439 13.67 25.67 25.74
C LEU A 439 12.16 25.61 25.94
N ASP A 440 11.70 24.60 26.65
CA ASP A 440 10.32 24.46 27.10
C ASP A 440 10.03 25.34 28.33
N ASN A 441 8.79 25.27 28.83
CA ASN A 441 8.35 26.04 30.00
C ASN A 441 9.10 25.69 31.30
N SER A 442 9.85 24.59 31.32
CA SER A 442 10.67 24.16 32.45
C SER A 442 12.14 24.59 32.30
N GLY A 443 12.47 25.33 31.24
CA GLY A 443 13.85 25.68 30.89
C GLY A 443 14.66 24.51 30.35
N MET A 444 14.00 23.41 29.94
CA MET A 444 14.64 22.23 29.40
C MET A 444 14.60 22.25 27.86
N PRO A 445 15.57 21.65 27.16
CA PRO A 445 15.57 21.62 25.70
C PRO A 445 14.33 20.91 25.13
N GLY A 446 13.49 21.64 24.41
CA GLY A 446 12.23 21.18 23.85
C GLY A 446 12.36 20.46 22.50
N GLY A 447 11.21 20.13 21.89
CA GLY A 447 11.14 19.41 20.62
C GLY A 447 11.29 20.27 19.35
N LEU A 448 11.28 21.60 19.48
CA LEU A 448 11.36 22.53 18.36
C LEU A 448 12.81 22.97 18.11
N LEU A 449 13.20 22.97 16.83
CA LEU A 449 14.50 23.44 16.36
C LEU A 449 14.28 24.64 15.42
N GLU A 450 14.87 25.78 15.75
CA GLU A 450 14.83 27.00 14.94
C GLU A 450 16.17 27.21 14.26
N LEU A 451 16.24 26.82 13.00
CA LEU A 451 17.45 26.93 12.20
C LEU A 451 17.61 28.36 11.67
N PRO A 452 18.86 28.87 11.57
CA PRO A 452 19.12 30.17 10.96
C PRO A 452 18.84 30.12 9.45
N ASP A 453 18.64 31.28 8.83
CA ASP A 453 18.27 31.39 7.40
C ASP A 453 19.38 30.97 6.42
N GLN A 454 20.61 30.76 6.90
CA GLN A 454 21.80 30.52 6.06
C GLN A 454 22.00 29.05 5.62
N PRO A 455 21.97 28.03 6.50
CA PRO A 455 22.15 26.65 6.08
C PRO A 455 20.91 26.10 5.37
N VAL A 456 21.10 25.34 4.29
CA VAL A 456 20.03 24.56 3.65
C VAL A 456 19.77 23.31 4.49
N PRO A 457 18.60 23.16 5.14
CA PRO A 457 18.34 22.00 5.97
C PRO A 457 18.07 20.76 5.11
N VAL A 458 18.72 19.65 5.48
CA VAL A 458 18.43 18.32 4.92
C VAL A 458 17.60 17.55 5.93
N ILE A 459 16.32 17.33 5.60
CA ILE A 459 15.38 16.65 6.50
C ILE A 459 15.33 15.17 6.11
N ILE A 460 15.80 14.31 7.02
CA ILE A 460 15.71 12.85 6.88
C ILE A 460 14.55 12.37 7.75
N GLY A 461 13.61 11.64 7.14
CA GLY A 461 12.48 11.03 7.84
C GLY A 461 12.89 9.81 8.69
N ASP A 462 11.89 9.09 9.21
CA ASP A 462 12.14 7.92 10.04
C ASP A 462 12.90 6.81 9.26
N LEU A 463 13.92 6.28 9.91
CA LEU A 463 14.78 5.23 9.38
C LEU A 463 14.52 3.88 10.05
N HIS A 464 13.75 3.81 11.15
CA HIS A 464 13.48 2.58 11.93
C HIS A 464 14.75 1.75 12.24
N GLY A 465 15.87 2.42 12.55
CA GLY A 465 17.16 1.77 12.80
C GLY A 465 17.83 1.13 11.57
N GLN A 466 17.33 1.40 10.36
CA GLN A 466 17.89 0.86 9.11
C GLN A 466 19.10 1.68 8.65
N ILE A 467 20.26 1.41 9.24
CA ILE A 467 21.54 2.08 8.93
C ILE A 467 21.86 2.08 7.44
N ASN A 468 21.53 1.00 6.73
CA ASN A 468 21.76 0.91 5.28
C ASN A 468 20.98 1.95 4.48
N ASN A 469 19.79 2.36 4.94
CA ASN A 469 19.04 3.43 4.29
C ASN A 469 19.70 4.78 4.55
N LEU A 470 20.18 5.03 5.78
CA LEU A 470 20.93 6.24 6.09
C LEU A 470 22.17 6.36 5.21
N LEU A 471 22.98 5.29 5.17
CA LEU A 471 24.19 5.26 4.35
C LEU A 471 23.86 5.42 2.87
N LYS A 472 22.74 4.87 2.39
CA LYS A 472 22.28 5.08 1.01
C LYS A 472 21.94 6.54 0.77
N ILE A 473 21.18 7.19 1.65
CA ILE A 473 20.82 8.60 1.52
C ILE A 473 22.08 9.48 1.53
N LEU A 474 22.99 9.23 2.46
CA LEU A 474 24.22 10.02 2.58
C LEU A 474 25.17 9.81 1.40
N SER A 475 25.28 8.58 0.88
CA SER A 475 26.22 8.24 -0.19
C SER A 475 25.69 8.44 -1.61
N GLU A 476 24.43 8.84 -1.78
CA GLU A 476 23.85 9.17 -3.07
C GLU A 476 23.72 10.69 -3.22
N GLU A 477 23.86 11.17 -4.46
CA GLU A 477 23.60 12.57 -4.87
C GLU A 477 24.33 13.64 -4.04
N ASN A 478 25.64 13.82 -4.27
CA ASN A 478 26.53 14.92 -3.82
C ASN A 478 26.42 15.40 -2.35
N LEU A 479 25.63 14.74 -1.50
CA LEU A 479 25.21 15.27 -0.20
C LEU A 479 26.39 15.43 0.74
N ILE A 480 27.30 14.47 0.73
CA ILE A 480 28.54 14.53 1.51
C ILE A 480 29.49 15.59 0.95
N GLU A 481 29.63 15.69 -0.37
CA GLU A 481 30.46 16.70 -1.02
C GLU A 481 29.99 18.12 -0.64
N MET A 482 28.69 18.32 -0.42
CA MET A 482 28.10 19.58 0.06
C MET A 482 28.11 19.75 1.59
N ILE A 483 28.32 18.69 2.37
CA ILE A 483 28.52 18.79 3.83
C ILE A 483 29.97 19.18 4.14
N GLU A 484 30.92 18.82 3.26
CA GLU A 484 32.35 19.12 3.43
C GLU A 484 32.76 20.52 2.96
N ASN A 485 32.03 21.09 2.01
CA ASN A 485 32.24 22.44 1.46
C ASN A 485 31.20 23.41 2.01
#